data_AF-A0A9X1XTD4-F1
#
_entry.id   AF-A0A9X1XTD4-F1
#
_cell.length_a   1.000
_cell.length_b   1.000
_cell.length_c   1.000
_cell.angle_alpha   90.00
_cell.angle_beta   90.00
_cell.angle_gamma   90.00
#
_symmetry.space_group_name_H-M   'P 1'
#
loop_
_entity.id
_entity.type
_entity.pdbx_description
1 polymer ?
#
loop_
_entity_poly.entity_id
_entity_poly.type
_entity_poly.pdbx_seq_one_letter_code
_entity_poly.pdbx_strand_id
1 'polypeptide(L)'
;MESREILVAEQKASKTSNKTGDLKWDKYLDDYCNYFKEYKKHYKKSNEGNMNSLSLYPYMQQKWQFFKKQISRAYKYNRLNDQQIERLMNMKTIEGC
;
A
#
# COMPACT_ATOMS: atom_id res chain seq x y z
N MET A 1 -7.27 -4.00 45.41
CA MET A 1 -6.10 -3.65 44.59
C MET A 1 -6.17 -4.31 43.20
N GLU A 2 -6.86 -5.46 43.07
CA GLU A 2 -7.09 -6.21 41.81
C GLU A 2 -7.85 -5.45 40.72
N SER A 3 -8.75 -4.51 41.06
CA SER A 3 -9.58 -3.82 40.07
C SER A 3 -8.80 -2.86 39.15
N ARG A 4 -7.65 -2.36 39.60
CA ARG A 4 -6.76 -1.51 38.77
C ARG A 4 -5.92 -2.33 37.81
N GLU A 5 -5.55 -3.55 38.19
CA GLU A 5 -4.75 -4.44 37.35
C GLU A 5 -5.56 -4.97 36.17
N ILE A 6 -6.86 -5.26 36.37
CA ILE A 6 -7.78 -5.67 35.30
C ILE A 6 -8.00 -4.53 34.29
N LEU A 7 -8.21 -3.29 34.75
CA LEU A 7 -8.34 -2.12 33.87
C LEU A 7 -7.08 -1.84 33.05
N VAL A 8 -5.89 -2.03 33.64
CA VAL A 8 -4.61 -1.86 32.94
C VAL A 8 -4.38 -3.00 31.93
N ALA A 9 -4.85 -4.22 32.23
CA ALA A 9 -4.80 -5.35 31.30
C ALA A 9 -5.73 -5.15 30.09
N GLU A 10 -6.95 -4.64 30.31
CA GLU A 10 -7.89 -4.33 29.22
C GLU A 10 -7.40 -3.18 28.32
N GLN A 11 -6.78 -2.14 28.90
CA GLN A 11 -6.17 -1.05 28.13
C GLN A 11 -4.95 -1.51 27.32
N LYS A 12 -4.17 -2.48 27.81
CA LYS A 12 -3.06 -3.09 27.05
C LYS A 12 -3.55 -4.06 25.97
N ALA A 13 -4.63 -4.80 26.21
CA ALA A 13 -5.26 -5.65 25.20
C ALA A 13 -5.84 -4.82 24.04
N SER A 14 -6.45 -3.66 24.34
CA SER A 14 -6.93 -2.69 23.34
C SER A 14 -5.81 -2.08 22.48
N LYS A 15 -4.60 -1.90 23.02
CA LYS A 15 -3.44 -1.37 22.26
C LYS A 15 -2.70 -2.41 21.42
N THR A 16 -3.00 -3.71 21.55
CA THR A 16 -2.20 -4.78 20.94
C THR A 16 -2.89 -5.45 19.75
N SER A 17 -4.16 -5.16 19.48
CA SER A 17 -4.95 -5.88 18.46
C SER A 17 -4.81 -5.38 17.01
N ASN A 18 -4.12 -4.26 16.73
CA ASN A 18 -4.10 -3.66 15.38
C ASN A 18 -2.82 -3.89 14.55
N LYS A 19 -1.72 -4.38 15.13
CA LYS A 19 -0.41 -4.43 14.42
C LYS A 19 -0.39 -5.34 13.18
N THR A 20 -1.11 -6.44 13.18
CA THR A 20 -1.08 -7.41 12.06
C THR A 20 -1.81 -6.87 10.82
N GLY A 21 -2.87 -6.08 11.02
CA GLY A 21 -3.59 -5.40 9.94
C GLY A 21 -2.78 -4.26 9.33
N ASP A 22 -2.09 -3.48 10.17
CA ASP A 22 -1.24 -2.37 9.76
C ASP A 22 -0.07 -2.84 8.89
N LEU A 23 0.70 -3.84 9.37
CA LEU A 23 1.83 -4.41 8.63
C LEU A 23 1.47 -4.93 7.23
N LYS A 24 0.25 -5.49 7.08
CA LYS A 24 -0.22 -5.98 5.79
C LYS A 24 -0.38 -4.84 4.80
N TRP A 25 -1.09 -3.77 5.19
CA TRP A 25 -1.37 -2.67 4.28
C TRP A 25 -0.15 -1.79 4.03
N ASP A 26 0.73 -1.65 5.00
CA ASP A 26 2.04 -1.01 4.82
C ASP A 26 2.84 -1.71 3.72
N LYS A 27 2.95 -3.04 3.81
CA LYS A 27 3.62 -3.83 2.76
C LYS A 27 2.94 -3.67 1.40
N TYR A 28 1.60 -3.69 1.34
CA TYR A 28 0.88 -3.50 0.08
C TYR A 28 1.12 -2.13 -0.54
N LEU A 29 1.23 -1.08 0.28
CA LEU A 29 1.57 0.28 -0.16
C LEU A 29 3.02 0.36 -0.65
N ASP A 30 3.96 -0.29 0.04
CA ASP A 30 5.37 -0.36 -0.37
C ASP A 30 5.53 -1.14 -1.68
N ASP A 31 4.89 -2.30 -1.80
CA ASP A 31 4.88 -3.13 -3.01
C ASP A 31 4.28 -2.34 -4.18
N TYR A 32 3.16 -1.65 -3.97
CA TYR A 32 2.56 -0.77 -4.97
C TYR A 32 3.53 0.33 -5.42
N CYS A 33 4.22 0.95 -4.46
CA CYS A 33 5.13 2.06 -4.71
C CYS A 33 6.37 1.62 -5.50
N ASN A 34 7.02 0.54 -5.07
CA ASN A 34 8.17 -0.04 -5.74
C ASN A 34 7.80 -0.54 -7.14
N TYR A 35 6.63 -1.15 -7.28
CA TYR A 35 6.14 -1.61 -8.57
C TYR A 35 5.86 -0.46 -9.54
N PHE A 36 5.27 0.64 -9.05
CA PHE A 36 4.99 1.81 -9.88
C PHE A 36 6.27 2.48 -10.39
N LYS A 37 7.33 2.52 -9.58
CA LYS A 37 8.66 3.00 -10.01
C LYS A 37 9.22 2.18 -11.18
N GLU A 38 9.22 0.85 -11.06
CA GLU A 38 9.71 -0.01 -12.15
C GLU A 38 8.79 0.05 -13.38
N TYR A 39 7.47 0.19 -13.19
CA TYR A 39 6.53 0.40 -14.28
C TYR A 39 6.88 1.67 -15.09
N LYS A 40 7.13 2.81 -14.44
CA LYS A 40 7.54 4.04 -15.14
C LYS A 40 8.85 3.89 -15.90
N LYS A 41 9.81 3.16 -15.32
CA LYS A 41 11.09 2.90 -15.95
C LYS A 41 10.92 2.08 -17.23
N HIS A 42 10.10 1.03 -17.19
CA HIS A 42 9.79 0.24 -18.38
C HIS A 42 8.95 1.02 -19.39
N TYR A 43 8.02 1.87 -18.94
CA TYR A 43 7.28 2.77 -19.83
C TYR A 43 8.21 3.72 -20.60
N LYS A 44 9.16 4.35 -19.90
CA LYS A 44 10.15 5.22 -20.55
C LYS A 44 10.98 4.44 -21.58
N LYS A 45 11.50 3.27 -21.18
CA LYS A 45 12.29 2.40 -22.06
C LYS A 45 11.48 1.87 -23.26
N SER A 46 10.19 1.58 -23.09
CA SER A 46 9.34 1.14 -24.21
C SER A 46 9.14 2.26 -25.22
N ASN A 47 9.01 3.51 -24.76
CA ASN A 47 8.93 4.68 -25.65
C ASN A 47 10.24 4.92 -26.40
N GLU A 48 11.38 4.52 -25.82
CA GLU A 48 12.70 4.52 -26.48
C GLU A 48 12.90 3.32 -27.42
N GLY A 49 11.90 2.45 -27.61
CA GLY A 49 11.96 1.30 -28.53
C GLY A 49 12.58 0.04 -27.94
N ASN A 50 12.77 -0.05 -26.62
CA ASN A 50 13.32 -1.26 -25.99
C ASN A 50 12.32 -2.42 -26.05
N MET A 51 12.62 -3.45 -26.86
CA MET A 51 11.74 -4.60 -27.08
C MET A 51 11.34 -5.35 -25.80
N ASN A 52 12.27 -5.53 -24.85
CA ASN A 52 11.96 -6.19 -23.58
C ASN A 52 10.91 -5.40 -22.79
N SER A 53 11.04 -4.08 -22.78
CA SER A 53 10.11 -3.21 -22.06
C SER A 53 8.78 -3.06 -22.78
N LEU A 54 8.78 -3.03 -24.13
CA LEU A 54 7.56 -3.07 -24.95
C LEU A 54 6.71 -4.31 -24.66
N SER A 55 7.35 -5.47 -24.55
CA SER A 55 6.66 -6.73 -24.22
C SER A 55 6.21 -6.80 -22.78
N LEU A 56 7.00 -6.25 -21.83
CA LEU A 56 6.74 -6.36 -20.40
C LEU A 56 5.71 -5.33 -19.88
N TYR A 57 5.72 -4.12 -20.42
CA TYR A 57 4.91 -2.99 -19.96
C TYR A 57 3.39 -3.29 -19.86
N PRO A 58 2.75 -3.97 -20.84
CA PRO A 58 1.32 -4.28 -20.77
C PRO A 58 0.95 -5.15 -19.55
N TYR A 59 1.79 -6.14 -19.21
CA TYR A 59 1.61 -6.98 -18.03
C TYR A 59 1.79 -6.16 -16.75
N MET A 60 2.73 -5.21 -16.77
CA MET A 60 2.94 -4.32 -15.62
C MET A 60 1.76 -3.39 -15.38
N GLN A 61 1.19 -2.84 -16.45
CA GLN A 61 -0.01 -2.02 -16.34
C GLN A 61 -1.17 -2.79 -15.68
N GLN A 62 -1.40 -4.05 -16.06
CA GLN A 62 -2.46 -4.88 -15.46
C GLN A 62 -2.23 -5.10 -13.97
N LYS A 63 -0.99 -5.44 -13.56
CA LYS A 63 -0.66 -5.67 -12.15
C LYS A 63 -0.76 -4.39 -11.32
N TRP A 64 -0.37 -3.24 -11.88
CA TRP A 64 -0.56 -1.93 -11.24
C TRP A 64 -2.04 -1.61 -11.01
N GLN A 65 -2.90 -1.85 -12.01
CA GLN A 65 -4.36 -1.67 -11.86
C GLN A 65 -4.95 -2.62 -10.80
N PHE A 66 -4.43 -3.84 -10.69
CA PHE A 66 -4.82 -4.77 -9.63
C PHE A 66 -4.51 -4.20 -8.23
N PHE A 67 -3.29 -3.71 -8.01
CA PHE A 67 -2.94 -3.09 -6.73
C PHE A 67 -3.81 -1.87 -6.42
N LYS A 68 -4.03 -0.99 -7.41
CA LYS A 68 -4.91 0.18 -7.27
C LYS A 68 -6.32 -0.23 -6.82
N LYS A 69 -6.87 -1.31 -7.39
CA LYS A 69 -8.18 -1.85 -7.01
C LYS A 69 -8.20 -2.42 -5.59
N GLN A 70 -7.14 -3.13 -5.18
CA GLN A 70 -7.03 -3.67 -3.81
C GLN A 70 -6.97 -2.55 -2.77
N ILE A 71 -6.12 -1.55 -2.99
CA ILE A 71 -5.96 -0.41 -2.08
C ILE A 71 -7.26 0.42 -2.04
N SER A 72 -7.91 0.65 -3.18
CA SER A 72 -9.19 1.37 -3.23
C SER A 72 -10.30 0.64 -2.46
N ARG A 73 -10.32 -0.69 -2.49
CA ARG A 73 -11.23 -1.50 -1.67
C ARG A 73 -10.88 -1.39 -0.20
N ALA A 74 -9.60 -1.47 0.15
CA ALA A 74 -9.14 -1.32 1.53
C ALA A 74 -9.60 0.02 2.13
N TYR A 75 -9.40 1.10 1.38
CA TYR A 75 -9.88 2.43 1.73
C TYR A 75 -11.40 2.47 1.91
N LYS A 76 -12.17 1.98 0.93
CA LYS A 76 -13.64 1.96 0.98
C LYS A 76 -14.20 1.22 2.21
N TYR A 77 -13.52 0.17 2.65
CA TYR A 77 -13.94 -0.65 3.79
C TYR A 77 -13.25 -0.26 5.11
N ASN A 78 -12.68 0.95 5.21
CA ASN A 78 -12.00 1.47 6.40
C ASN A 78 -10.94 0.50 6.96
N ARG A 79 -10.21 -0.17 6.06
CA ARG A 79 -9.13 -1.11 6.41
C ARG A 79 -7.75 -0.45 6.46
N LEU A 80 -7.67 0.82 6.09
CA LEU A 80 -6.45 1.63 6.16
C LEU A 80 -6.54 2.56 7.37
N ASN A 81 -5.44 2.71 8.09
CA ASN A 81 -5.31 3.73 9.14
C ASN A 81 -4.98 5.11 8.54
N ASP A 82 -5.02 6.15 9.37
CA ASP A 82 -4.81 7.53 8.93
C ASP A 82 -3.43 7.75 8.28
N GLN A 83 -2.37 7.14 8.81
CA GLN A 83 -1.02 7.23 8.24
C GLN A 83 -0.96 6.58 6.85
N GLN A 84 -1.63 5.45 6.66
CA GLN A 84 -1.71 4.74 5.38
C GLN A 84 -2.53 5.53 4.35
N ILE A 85 -3.60 6.19 4.80
CA ILE A 85 -4.41 7.08 3.96
C ILE A 85 -3.58 8.29 3.52
N GLU A 86 -2.86 8.93 4.46
CA GLU A 86 -1.97 10.05 4.15
C GLU A 86 -0.90 9.64 3.12
N ARG A 87 -0.23 8.50 3.32
CA ARG A 87 0.72 7.94 2.34
C ARG A 87 0.08 7.74 0.97
N LEU A 88 -1.12 7.17 0.92
CA LEU A 88 -1.85 6.95 -0.33
C LEU A 88 -2.20 8.27 -1.05
N MET A 89 -2.57 9.31 -0.31
CA MET A 89 -2.87 10.63 -0.87
C MET A 89 -1.61 11.29 -1.42
N ASN A 90 -0.47 11.17 -0.73
CA ASN A 90 0.82 11.64 -1.22
C ASN A 90 1.23 10.93 -2.52
N MET A 91 0.97 9.62 -2.63
CA MET A 91 1.23 8.84 -3.86
C MET A 91 0.32 9.23 -5.05
N LYS A 92 -0.88 9.76 -4.79
CA LYS A 92 -1.80 10.22 -5.85
C LYS A 92 -1.47 11.61 -6.38
N THR A 93 -0.98 12.47 -5.50
CA THR A 93 -0.86 13.92 -5.76
C THR A 93 0.52 14.27 -6.31
N ILE A 94 1.52 13.51 -5.91
CA ILE A 94 2.88 13.61 -6.42
C ILE A 94 3.01 12.47 -7.43
N GLU A 95 3.69 12.69 -8.55
CA GLU A 95 4.28 11.61 -9.34
C GLU A 95 5.25 10.73 -8.52
N GLY A 96 5.29 10.82 -7.19
CA GLY A 96 6.24 10.23 -6.26
C GLY A 96 5.68 8.98 -5.60
N CYS A 97 5.70 7.89 -6.34
CA CYS A 97 6.68 6.87 -6.02
C CYS A 97 7.81 7.03 -7.03
#